data_AF-A0A3D1F4J6-F1
#
_entry.id   AF-A0A3D1F4J6-F1
#
_cell.length_a   1.000
_cell.length_b   1.000
_cell.length_c   1.000
_cell.angle_alpha   90.00
_cell.angle_beta   90.00
_cell.angle_gamma   90.00
#
_symmetry.space_group_name_H-M   'P 1'
#
loop_
_entity.id
_entity.type
_entity.pdbx_description
1 polymer ?
#
loop_
_entity_poly.entity_id
_entity_poly.type
_entity_poly.pdbx_seq_one_letter_code
_entity_poly.pdbx_strand_id
1 'polypeptide(L)'
;MKMIRDEYMRFLQTLDETTPENVRKMANLILDNLDDIVPLSTSHGHRIKKIIELAERDWETVTSVLHTYSDQATDTQQGIKCLANLRVGPFRGFARQEEFNLASSLVLVFGPNGSGKSSFCEALVYGLLGHVEEAENKRFRNHAHYLKNAFTDSFEEPEIEALDLSGNHTPIEANEPFYRFCFVEKNRIDSFSRIASLAPQKQTELISTLFGLENFNNFVRNFSPSLDPKYIDLSGNKQELLKQKRLDLAGHTQQLANSGEDIEAITKLELEVAEEYRKGSSFEQAAFELMGNEDEKGLISKLDSDLQAQVPAKCNVTYEELMSHKSEIDLIYTNLEEKLATLNKNSEKVSFKKLYEAVVSLHDAESDFLPCV
;
A
#
# COMPACT_ATOMS: atom_id res chain seq x y z
N MET A 1 -29.19 -2.64 -25.44
CA MET A 1 -28.44 -3.67 -24.65
C MET A 1 -28.42 -5.00 -25.37
N LYS A 2 -29.53 -5.36 -26.04
CA LYS A 2 -29.69 -6.61 -26.79
C LYS A 2 -28.60 -6.80 -27.85
N MET A 3 -28.35 -5.77 -28.66
CA MET A 3 -27.29 -5.74 -29.67
C MET A 3 -25.88 -6.09 -29.13
N ILE A 4 -25.47 -5.55 -27.96
CA ILE A 4 -24.14 -5.86 -27.39
C ILE A 4 -24.09 -7.33 -26.96
N ARG A 5 -25.17 -7.87 -26.40
CA ARG A 5 -25.27 -9.26 -25.99
C ARG A 5 -25.18 -10.21 -27.19
N ASP A 6 -25.92 -9.91 -28.25
CA ASP A 6 -25.96 -10.73 -29.46
C ASP A 6 -24.59 -10.74 -30.17
N GLU A 7 -23.94 -9.58 -30.29
CA GLU A 7 -22.57 -9.50 -30.82
C GLU A 7 -21.53 -10.18 -29.92
N TYR A 8 -21.69 -10.10 -28.59
CA TYR A 8 -20.82 -10.82 -27.68
C TYR A 8 -20.98 -12.34 -27.84
N MET A 9 -22.21 -12.83 -27.97
CA MET A 9 -22.50 -14.25 -28.23
C MET A 9 -21.93 -14.72 -29.56
N ARG A 10 -22.04 -13.91 -30.63
CA ARG A 10 -21.36 -14.16 -31.91
C ARG A 10 -19.85 -14.24 -31.75
N PHE A 11 -19.25 -13.34 -30.96
CA PHE A 11 -17.83 -13.42 -30.63
C PHE A 11 -17.48 -14.72 -29.90
N LEU A 12 -18.30 -15.19 -28.96
CA LEU A 12 -18.06 -16.46 -28.25
C LEU A 12 -18.04 -17.67 -29.19
N GLN A 13 -18.79 -17.65 -30.30
CA GLN A 13 -18.72 -18.72 -31.32
C GLN A 13 -17.37 -18.79 -32.04
N THR A 14 -16.60 -17.69 -32.05
CA THR A 14 -15.25 -17.68 -32.62
C THR A 14 -14.22 -18.33 -31.70
N LEU A 15 -14.58 -18.55 -30.43
CA LEU A 15 -13.77 -19.29 -29.48
C LEU A 15 -14.06 -20.79 -29.64
N ASP A 16 -13.02 -21.58 -29.84
CA ASP A 16 -13.10 -23.03 -30.01
C ASP A 16 -12.54 -23.79 -28.79
N GLU A 17 -12.50 -25.13 -28.88
CA GLU A 17 -11.92 -25.97 -27.83
C GLU A 17 -10.40 -25.75 -27.63
N THR A 18 -9.71 -25.16 -28.61
CA THR A 18 -8.29 -24.81 -28.50
C THR A 18 -8.06 -23.61 -27.58
N THR A 19 -9.12 -22.83 -27.34
CA THR A 19 -9.08 -21.69 -26.43
C THR A 19 -8.90 -22.16 -24.98
N PRO A 20 -7.94 -21.61 -24.22
CA PRO A 20 -7.67 -22.01 -22.84
C PRO A 20 -8.93 -21.97 -21.97
N GLU A 21 -9.06 -22.94 -21.07
CA GLU A 21 -10.23 -23.09 -20.21
C GLU A 21 -10.55 -21.80 -19.43
N ASN A 22 -9.53 -21.17 -18.85
CA ASN A 22 -9.67 -19.92 -18.09
C ASN A 22 -10.22 -18.76 -18.94
N VAL A 23 -9.89 -18.73 -20.24
CA VAL A 23 -10.40 -17.71 -21.16
C VAL A 23 -11.88 -17.96 -21.43
N ARG A 24 -12.27 -19.22 -21.66
CA ARG A 24 -13.67 -19.60 -21.85
C ARG A 24 -14.52 -19.33 -20.60
N LYS A 25 -14.00 -19.64 -19.41
CA LYS A 25 -14.65 -19.31 -18.13
C LYS A 25 -14.83 -17.80 -17.97
N MET A 26 -13.78 -17.02 -18.23
CA MET A 26 -13.89 -15.55 -18.17
C MET A 26 -14.93 -15.00 -19.15
N ALA A 27 -15.01 -15.57 -20.35
CA ALA A 27 -15.95 -15.14 -21.36
C ALA A 27 -17.41 -15.41 -20.93
N ASN A 28 -17.68 -16.58 -20.36
CA ASN A 28 -18.99 -16.91 -19.78
C ASN A 28 -19.32 -16.00 -18.58
N LEU A 29 -18.37 -15.77 -17.68
CA LEU A 29 -18.55 -14.86 -16.53
C LEU A 29 -18.98 -13.45 -16.99
N ILE A 30 -18.39 -12.94 -18.07
CA ILE A 30 -18.74 -11.63 -18.64
C ILE A 30 -20.13 -11.68 -19.28
N LEU A 31 -20.48 -12.74 -20.01
CA LEU A 31 -21.80 -12.90 -20.61
C LEU A 31 -22.92 -12.93 -19.56
N ASP A 32 -22.73 -13.68 -18.48
CA ASP A 32 -23.72 -13.86 -17.43
C ASP A 32 -23.99 -12.56 -16.66
N ASN A 33 -22.98 -11.67 -16.60
CA ASN A 33 -23.04 -10.40 -15.87
C ASN A 33 -22.98 -9.18 -16.81
N LEU A 34 -23.37 -9.35 -18.08
CA LEU A 34 -23.21 -8.32 -19.11
C LEU A 34 -23.95 -7.01 -18.77
N ASP A 35 -25.15 -7.13 -18.18
CA ASP A 35 -25.98 -6.00 -17.79
C ASP A 35 -25.32 -5.11 -16.72
N ASP A 36 -24.49 -5.71 -15.86
CA ASP A 36 -23.73 -5.01 -14.83
C ASP A 36 -22.40 -4.44 -15.37
N ILE A 37 -21.80 -5.11 -16.36
CA ILE A 37 -20.47 -4.74 -16.90
C ILE A 37 -20.57 -3.65 -17.97
N VAL A 38 -21.58 -3.70 -18.85
CA VAL A 38 -21.77 -2.76 -19.96
C VAL A 38 -21.86 -1.30 -19.51
N PRO A 39 -22.61 -0.94 -18.43
CA PRO A 39 -22.70 0.43 -17.95
C PRO A 39 -21.38 0.98 -17.38
N LEU A 40 -20.46 0.11 -16.96
CA LEU A 40 -19.21 0.50 -16.33
C LEU A 40 -18.18 0.91 -17.38
N SER A 41 -17.35 1.90 -17.06
CA SER A 41 -16.22 2.33 -17.90
C SER A 41 -14.87 1.94 -17.29
N THR A 42 -13.80 2.24 -18.01
CA THR A 42 -12.41 2.12 -17.52
C THR A 42 -12.05 3.15 -16.47
N SER A 43 -12.85 4.21 -16.30
CA SER A 43 -12.60 5.27 -15.31
C SER A 43 -12.41 4.66 -13.93
N HIS A 44 -11.34 5.05 -13.22
CA HIS A 44 -10.96 4.54 -11.89
C HIS A 44 -10.95 2.99 -11.74
N GLY A 45 -10.85 2.25 -12.84
CA GLY A 45 -10.86 0.79 -12.86
C GLY A 45 -12.19 0.16 -12.44
N HIS A 46 -13.32 0.87 -12.52
CA HIS A 46 -14.63 0.35 -12.08
C HIS A 46 -14.98 -0.99 -12.73
N ARG A 47 -14.80 -1.10 -14.06
CA ARG A 47 -15.08 -2.35 -14.77
C ARG A 47 -14.17 -3.50 -14.31
N ILE A 48 -12.86 -3.27 -14.20
CA ILE A 48 -11.91 -4.29 -13.74
C ILE A 48 -12.27 -4.77 -12.32
N LYS A 49 -12.53 -3.84 -11.39
CA LYS A 49 -12.91 -4.16 -10.02
C LYS A 49 -14.15 -5.04 -9.99
N LYS A 50 -15.17 -4.72 -10.81
CA LYS A 50 -16.38 -5.52 -10.88
C LYS A 50 -16.11 -6.92 -11.44
N ILE A 51 -15.29 -7.04 -12.48
CA ILE A 51 -14.89 -8.34 -13.04
C ILE A 51 -14.14 -9.17 -12.00
N ILE A 52 -13.22 -8.56 -11.23
CA ILE A 52 -12.48 -9.25 -10.17
C ILE A 52 -13.43 -9.70 -9.05
N GLU A 53 -14.32 -8.84 -8.58
CA GLU A 53 -15.35 -9.19 -7.59
C GLU A 53 -16.21 -10.39 -8.04
N LEU A 54 -16.64 -10.38 -9.31
CA LEU A 54 -17.41 -11.48 -9.90
C LEU A 54 -16.58 -12.76 -10.00
N ALA A 55 -15.30 -12.65 -10.40
CA ALA A 55 -14.40 -13.79 -10.46
C ALA A 55 -14.16 -14.38 -9.07
N GLU A 56 -13.83 -13.57 -8.05
CA GLU A 56 -13.63 -14.05 -6.68
C GLU A 56 -14.85 -14.78 -6.12
N ARG A 57 -16.06 -14.37 -6.51
CA ARG A 57 -17.31 -14.98 -6.08
C ARG A 57 -17.64 -16.28 -6.82
N ASP A 58 -17.57 -16.26 -8.16
CA ASP A 58 -18.21 -17.27 -9.00
C ASP A 58 -17.22 -18.18 -9.74
N TRP A 59 -15.90 -17.92 -9.68
CA TRP A 59 -14.90 -18.62 -10.52
C TRP A 59 -14.97 -20.14 -10.46
N GLU A 60 -15.20 -20.72 -9.29
CA GLU A 60 -15.31 -22.17 -9.12
C GLU A 60 -16.59 -22.75 -9.74
N THR A 61 -17.63 -21.94 -9.87
CA THR A 61 -18.96 -22.36 -10.36
C THR A 61 -19.17 -22.10 -11.85
N VAL A 62 -18.43 -21.15 -12.43
CA VAL A 62 -18.56 -20.81 -13.86
C VAL A 62 -18.08 -21.98 -14.72
N THR A 63 -18.90 -22.34 -15.71
CA THR A 63 -18.57 -23.39 -16.67
C THR A 63 -17.58 -22.90 -17.72
N SER A 64 -16.73 -23.81 -18.21
CA SER A 64 -15.85 -23.58 -19.37
C SER A 64 -16.50 -23.97 -20.71
N VAL A 65 -17.71 -24.53 -20.66
CA VAL A 65 -18.52 -24.83 -21.85
C VAL A 65 -19.09 -23.53 -22.37
N LEU A 66 -18.71 -23.14 -23.60
CA LEU A 66 -19.20 -21.91 -24.21
C LEU A 66 -20.67 -22.06 -24.58
N HIS A 67 -21.44 -21.00 -24.35
CA HIS A 67 -22.83 -20.97 -24.78
C HIS A 67 -22.89 -21.01 -26.31
N THR A 68 -23.54 -22.03 -26.85
CA THR A 68 -23.81 -22.09 -28.28
C THR A 68 -24.87 -21.04 -28.61
N TYR A 69 -24.46 -19.99 -29.31
CA TYR A 69 -25.42 -19.10 -29.93
C TYR A 69 -26.00 -19.85 -31.13
N SER A 70 -27.28 -20.20 -31.08
CA SER A 70 -27.99 -20.69 -32.25
C SER A 70 -28.42 -19.45 -33.02
N ASP A 71 -27.64 -19.02 -34.01
CA ASP A 71 -28.20 -18.22 -35.09
C ASP A 71 -29.26 -19.11 -35.74
N GLN A 72 -30.53 -18.95 -35.35
CA GLN A 72 -31.65 -19.40 -36.16
C GLN A 72 -31.80 -18.45 -37.36
N ALA A 73 -30.70 -18.16 -38.05
CA ALA A 73 -30.75 -17.89 -39.46
C ALA A 73 -31.09 -19.22 -40.11
N THR A 74 -32.36 -19.62 -40.01
CA THR A 74 -32.87 -20.65 -40.88
C THR A 74 -32.57 -20.18 -42.30
N ASP A 75 -31.87 -21.02 -43.04
CA ASP A 75 -31.48 -20.87 -44.45
C ASP A 75 -32.72 -20.72 -45.39
N THR A 76 -33.92 -20.55 -44.81
CA THR A 76 -35.23 -20.43 -45.46
C THR A 76 -35.46 -19.10 -46.18
N GLN A 77 -34.57 -18.11 -46.06
CA GLN A 77 -34.64 -16.86 -46.85
C GLN A 77 -33.74 -16.86 -48.09
N GLN A 78 -33.22 -18.02 -48.50
CA GLN A 78 -32.63 -18.17 -49.84
C GLN A 78 -33.72 -17.96 -50.91
N GLY A 79 -33.66 -16.83 -51.62
CA GLY A 79 -34.50 -16.59 -52.80
C GLY A 79 -35.31 -15.30 -52.80
N ILE A 80 -35.01 -14.31 -51.95
CA ILE A 80 -35.61 -12.98 -52.06
C ILE A 80 -34.89 -12.19 -53.16
N LYS A 81 -35.66 -11.67 -54.13
CA LYS A 81 -35.18 -10.80 -55.20
C LYS A 81 -35.16 -9.33 -54.75
N CYS A 82 -36.25 -8.84 -54.18
CA CYS A 82 -36.40 -7.47 -53.68
C CYS A 82 -37.60 -7.37 -52.73
N LEU A 83 -37.68 -6.27 -51.98
CA LEU A 83 -38.91 -5.92 -51.26
C LEU A 83 -40.01 -5.58 -52.28
N ALA A 84 -41.24 -5.96 -51.97
CA ALA A 84 -42.41 -5.76 -52.82
C ALA A 84 -43.33 -4.70 -52.22
N ASN A 85 -43.64 -4.83 -50.93
CA ASN A 85 -44.65 -4.02 -50.28
C ASN A 85 -44.34 -3.82 -48.80
N LEU A 86 -44.71 -2.67 -48.27
CA LEU A 86 -44.72 -2.37 -46.84
C LEU A 86 -46.11 -1.87 -46.45
N ARG A 87 -46.75 -2.56 -45.50
CA ARG A 87 -47.94 -2.06 -44.81
C ARG A 87 -47.54 -1.60 -43.43
N VAL A 88 -47.88 -0.37 -43.09
CA VAL A 88 -47.47 0.25 -41.83
C VAL A 88 -48.58 1.13 -41.29
N GLY A 89 -48.91 0.96 -40.01
CA GLY A 89 -49.79 1.89 -39.30
C GLY A 89 -50.95 1.19 -38.60
N PRO A 90 -51.26 1.57 -37.34
CA PRO A 90 -50.69 2.68 -36.59
C PRO A 90 -49.26 2.43 -36.08
N PHE A 91 -48.30 3.29 -36.45
CA PHE A 91 -46.88 3.14 -36.13
C PHE A 91 -46.20 4.51 -36.23
N ARG A 92 -45.62 5.02 -35.13
CA ARG A 92 -44.86 6.29 -35.11
C ARG A 92 -45.60 7.43 -35.83
N GLY A 93 -45.13 7.89 -36.99
CA GLY A 93 -45.74 8.97 -37.77
C GLY A 93 -47.05 8.60 -38.48
N PHE A 94 -47.37 7.31 -38.60
CA PHE A 94 -48.55 6.80 -39.30
C PHE A 94 -49.69 6.53 -38.32
N ALA A 95 -50.75 7.34 -38.39
CA ALA A 95 -51.94 7.16 -37.54
C ALA A 95 -52.95 6.16 -38.12
N ARG A 96 -52.84 5.86 -39.41
CA ARG A 96 -53.66 4.90 -40.15
C ARG A 96 -52.73 3.97 -40.91
N GLN A 97 -53.23 2.80 -41.26
CA GLN A 97 -52.52 1.89 -42.14
C GLN A 97 -52.30 2.54 -43.50
N GLU A 98 -51.05 2.59 -43.92
CA GLU A 98 -50.60 3.01 -45.24
C GLU A 98 -49.86 1.85 -45.90
N GLU A 99 -49.94 1.77 -47.23
CA GLU A 99 -49.34 0.71 -48.04
C GLU A 99 -48.41 1.34 -49.07
N PHE A 100 -47.18 0.84 -49.13
CA PHE A 100 -46.11 1.37 -49.97
C PHE A 100 -45.57 0.29 -50.90
N ASN A 101 -45.68 0.52 -52.21
CA ASN A 101 -45.06 -0.33 -53.22
C ASN A 101 -43.53 -0.09 -53.26
N LEU A 102 -42.78 -1.16 -53.00
CA LEU A 102 -41.32 -1.18 -52.97
C LEU A 102 -40.70 -2.02 -54.09
N ALA A 103 -41.51 -2.58 -55.00
CA ALA A 103 -41.09 -3.45 -56.10
C ALA A 103 -40.34 -2.69 -57.23
N SER A 104 -39.28 -1.97 -56.86
CA SER A 104 -38.42 -1.19 -57.73
C SER A 104 -36.98 -1.29 -57.24
N SER A 105 -36.01 -1.18 -58.15
CA SER A 105 -34.59 -1.09 -57.80
C SER A 105 -34.23 0.20 -57.06
N LEU A 106 -35.05 1.25 -57.25
CA LEU A 106 -34.91 2.52 -56.56
C LEU A 106 -36.28 3.06 -56.16
N VAL A 107 -36.46 3.30 -54.86
CA VAL A 107 -37.65 3.93 -54.28
C VAL A 107 -37.22 5.23 -53.64
N LEU A 108 -37.78 6.35 -54.11
CA LEU A 108 -37.50 7.67 -53.57
C LEU A 108 -38.65 8.11 -52.66
N VAL A 109 -38.38 8.16 -51.36
CA VAL A 109 -39.34 8.66 -50.36
C VAL A 109 -39.03 10.13 -50.07
N PHE A 110 -39.96 11.02 -50.37
CA PHE A 110 -39.81 12.46 -50.15
C PHE A 110 -41.08 13.06 -49.54
N GLY A 111 -40.92 14.21 -48.87
CA GLY A 111 -42.00 14.90 -48.18
C GLY A 111 -41.49 15.92 -47.18
N PRO A 112 -42.34 16.84 -46.68
CA PRO A 112 -41.96 17.85 -45.68
C PRO A 112 -41.42 17.25 -44.37
N ASN A 113 -40.73 18.04 -43.55
CA ASN A 113 -40.35 17.60 -42.21
C ASN A 113 -41.59 17.22 -41.39
N GLY A 114 -41.53 16.10 -40.66
CA GLY A 114 -42.67 15.56 -39.92
C GLY A 114 -43.65 14.71 -40.74
N SER A 115 -43.44 14.52 -42.05
CA SER A 115 -44.33 13.71 -42.90
C SER A 115 -44.17 12.18 -42.77
N GLY A 116 -43.56 11.68 -41.68
CA GLY A 116 -43.38 10.24 -41.46
C GLY A 116 -42.22 9.56 -42.20
N LYS A 117 -41.36 10.27 -42.94
CA LYS A 117 -40.21 9.66 -43.67
C LYS A 117 -39.30 8.82 -42.76
N SER A 118 -38.94 9.34 -41.59
CA SER A 118 -38.14 8.59 -40.62
C SER A 118 -38.91 7.39 -40.07
N SER A 119 -40.22 7.55 -39.84
CA SER A 119 -41.09 6.45 -39.40
C SER A 119 -41.22 5.35 -40.45
N PHE A 120 -41.19 5.68 -41.74
CA PHE A 120 -41.15 4.71 -42.83
C PHE A 120 -39.88 3.85 -42.75
N CYS A 121 -38.71 4.50 -42.58
CA CYS A 121 -37.45 3.77 -42.43
C CYS A 121 -37.45 2.91 -41.16
N GLU A 122 -37.94 3.44 -40.03
CA GLU A 122 -38.05 2.69 -38.77
C GLU A 122 -39.01 1.50 -38.87
N ALA A 123 -40.09 1.60 -39.66
CA ALA A 123 -41.00 0.49 -39.91
C ALA A 123 -40.32 -0.62 -40.72
N LEU A 124 -39.51 -0.28 -41.72
CA LEU A 124 -38.68 -1.25 -42.43
C LEU A 124 -37.66 -1.92 -41.50
N VAL A 125 -36.96 -1.12 -40.69
CA VAL A 125 -35.99 -1.63 -39.71
C VAL A 125 -36.67 -2.57 -38.72
N TYR A 126 -37.83 -2.19 -38.17
CA TYR A 126 -38.58 -3.03 -37.25
C TYR A 126 -39.08 -4.31 -37.93
N GLY A 127 -39.66 -4.23 -39.13
CA GLY A 127 -40.17 -5.42 -39.83
C GLY A 127 -39.09 -6.41 -40.25
N LEU A 128 -37.88 -5.93 -40.59
CA LEU A 128 -36.76 -6.80 -40.97
C LEU A 128 -35.93 -7.28 -39.77
N LEU A 129 -35.70 -6.45 -38.74
CA LEU A 129 -34.82 -6.78 -37.61
C LEU A 129 -35.57 -7.14 -36.31
N GLY A 130 -36.88 -6.89 -36.25
CA GLY A 130 -37.71 -7.08 -35.06
C GLY A 130 -37.51 -6.06 -33.95
N HIS A 131 -36.66 -5.04 -34.16
CA HIS A 131 -36.39 -3.97 -33.19
C HIS A 131 -35.85 -2.72 -33.89
N VAL A 132 -35.84 -1.59 -33.18
CA VAL A 132 -35.26 -0.31 -33.64
C VAL A 132 -34.28 0.18 -32.58
N GLU A 133 -33.02 0.43 -32.95
CA GLU A 133 -31.96 0.84 -32.00
C GLU A 133 -32.30 2.12 -31.24
N GLU A 134 -32.90 3.12 -31.89
CA GLU A 134 -33.31 4.37 -31.24
C GLU A 134 -34.35 4.15 -30.14
N ALA A 135 -35.17 3.10 -30.25
CA ALA A 135 -36.13 2.72 -29.21
C ALA A 135 -35.42 2.20 -27.95
N GLU A 136 -34.23 1.61 -28.08
CA GLU A 136 -33.40 1.10 -26.96
C GLU A 136 -32.59 2.18 -26.23
N ASN A 137 -32.64 3.44 -26.69
CA ASN A 137 -31.85 4.50 -26.10
C ASN A 137 -32.41 4.90 -24.71
N LYS A 138 -31.56 4.85 -23.67
CA LYS A 138 -31.89 5.08 -22.24
C LYS A 138 -32.61 6.40 -21.92
N ARG A 139 -32.68 7.34 -22.87
CA ARG A 139 -33.46 8.58 -22.74
C ARG A 139 -34.97 8.35 -22.82
N PHE A 140 -35.42 7.25 -23.41
CA PHE A 140 -36.84 6.90 -23.49
C PHE A 140 -37.19 5.95 -22.34
N ARG A 141 -37.85 6.49 -21.30
CA ARG A 141 -38.23 5.71 -20.10
C ARG A 141 -39.21 4.57 -20.39
N ASN A 142 -39.93 4.62 -21.52
CA ASN A 142 -40.89 3.59 -21.94
C ASN A 142 -40.65 3.19 -23.41
N HIS A 143 -39.85 2.15 -23.63
CA HIS A 143 -39.57 1.54 -24.93
C HIS A 143 -40.87 1.21 -25.69
N ALA A 144 -41.89 0.71 -24.99
CA ALA A 144 -43.19 0.36 -25.57
C ALA A 144 -44.00 1.55 -26.11
N HIS A 145 -43.71 2.79 -25.68
CA HIS A 145 -44.35 3.99 -26.22
C HIS A 145 -43.61 4.59 -27.42
N TYR A 146 -42.35 4.20 -27.66
CA TYR A 146 -41.58 4.77 -28.75
C TYR A 146 -42.20 4.44 -30.11
N LEU A 147 -42.64 3.19 -30.31
CA LEU A 147 -43.17 2.73 -31.61
C LEU A 147 -44.65 3.10 -31.81
N LYS A 148 -45.37 3.44 -30.73
CA LYS A 148 -46.77 3.85 -30.80
C LYS A 148 -46.91 5.15 -31.60
N ASN A 149 -48.01 5.26 -32.33
CA ASN A 149 -48.38 6.52 -32.94
C ASN A 149 -48.79 7.52 -31.85
N ALA A 150 -48.30 8.76 -31.98
CA ALA A 150 -48.53 9.81 -30.98
C ALA A 150 -49.99 10.27 -30.86
N PHE A 151 -50.80 10.08 -31.91
CA PHE A 151 -52.19 10.52 -31.95
C PHE A 151 -53.18 9.43 -31.56
N THR A 152 -52.89 8.17 -31.88
CA THR A 152 -53.78 7.03 -31.57
C THR A 152 -53.39 6.27 -30.31
N ASP A 153 -52.19 6.50 -29.77
CA ASP A 153 -51.56 5.73 -28.67
C ASP A 153 -51.59 4.20 -28.91
N SER A 154 -51.64 3.80 -30.17
CA SER A 154 -51.67 2.42 -30.63
C SER A 154 -50.46 2.09 -31.49
N PHE A 155 -50.15 0.80 -31.56
CA PHE A 155 -49.06 0.23 -32.32
C PHE A 155 -49.57 -1.02 -33.03
N GLU A 156 -49.24 -1.13 -34.30
CA GLU A 156 -49.45 -2.31 -35.14
C GLU A 156 -48.15 -2.63 -35.85
N GLU A 157 -47.80 -3.92 -35.90
CA GLU A 157 -46.54 -4.36 -36.47
C GLU A 157 -46.55 -4.14 -37.99
N PRO A 158 -45.48 -3.56 -38.57
CA PRO A 158 -45.38 -3.40 -40.00
C PRO A 158 -45.26 -4.76 -40.69
N GLU A 159 -46.04 -4.95 -41.76
CA GLU A 159 -45.98 -6.15 -42.60
C GLU A 159 -45.13 -5.84 -43.84
N ILE A 160 -44.15 -6.71 -44.13
CA ILE A 160 -43.28 -6.59 -45.30
C ILE A 160 -43.47 -7.81 -46.18
N GLU A 161 -43.69 -7.57 -47.47
CA GLU A 161 -43.68 -8.62 -48.49
C GLU A 161 -42.44 -8.45 -49.38
N ALA A 162 -41.85 -9.56 -49.78
CA ALA A 162 -40.79 -9.65 -50.80
C ALA A 162 -41.33 -10.28 -52.08
N LEU A 163 -40.62 -10.04 -53.18
CA LEU A 163 -40.70 -10.89 -54.37
C LEU A 163 -39.64 -11.97 -54.26
N ASP A 164 -40.05 -13.24 -54.43
CA ASP A 164 -39.12 -14.34 -54.60
C ASP A 164 -38.42 -14.28 -55.98
N LEU A 165 -37.46 -15.18 -56.22
CA LEU A 165 -36.78 -15.32 -57.52
C LEU A 165 -37.75 -15.68 -58.67
N SER A 166 -38.91 -16.25 -58.36
CA SER A 166 -39.96 -16.61 -59.31
C SER A 166 -40.96 -15.47 -59.55
N GLY A 167 -40.85 -14.36 -58.81
CA GLY A 167 -41.75 -13.21 -58.87
C GLY A 167 -43.04 -13.34 -58.05
N ASN A 168 -43.14 -14.31 -57.13
CA ASN A 168 -44.28 -14.42 -56.22
C ASN A 168 -44.07 -13.57 -54.97
N HIS A 169 -45.18 -13.08 -54.40
CA HIS A 169 -45.16 -12.38 -53.13
C HIS A 169 -44.99 -13.38 -51.98
N THR A 170 -44.02 -13.11 -51.10
CA THR A 170 -43.77 -13.87 -49.88
C THR A 170 -43.68 -12.94 -48.69
N PRO A 171 -44.36 -13.22 -47.57
CA PRO A 171 -44.21 -12.42 -46.36
C PRO A 171 -42.78 -12.60 -45.82
N ILE A 172 -42.21 -11.51 -45.31
CA ILE A 172 -40.90 -11.52 -44.66
C ILE A 172 -41.11 -11.58 -43.15
N GLU A 173 -40.51 -12.60 -42.53
CA GLU A 173 -40.35 -12.64 -41.08
C GLU A 173 -39.08 -11.90 -40.68
N ALA A 174 -39.15 -11.23 -39.53
CA ALA A 174 -38.03 -10.52 -38.94
C ALA A 174 -36.86 -11.49 -38.68
N ASN A 175 -35.69 -11.17 -39.23
CA ASN A 175 -34.46 -11.94 -39.12
C ASN A 175 -33.26 -10.99 -39.01
N GLU A 176 -32.92 -10.60 -37.77
CA GLU A 176 -31.78 -9.70 -37.52
C GLU A 176 -30.47 -10.25 -38.10
N PRO A 177 -30.07 -11.52 -37.91
CA PRO A 177 -28.82 -12.03 -38.45
C PRO A 177 -28.69 -11.86 -39.97
N PHE A 178 -29.79 -12.05 -40.70
CA PHE A 178 -29.81 -11.96 -42.16
C PHE A 178 -29.88 -10.51 -42.66
N TYR A 179 -30.70 -9.66 -42.05
CA TYR A 179 -30.96 -8.30 -42.55
C TYR A 179 -30.13 -7.18 -41.90
N ARG A 180 -29.34 -7.45 -40.85
CA ARG A 180 -28.61 -6.40 -40.10
C ARG A 180 -27.72 -5.49 -40.94
N PHE A 181 -27.19 -5.97 -42.05
CA PHE A 181 -26.33 -5.19 -42.96
C PHE A 181 -27.06 -4.56 -44.14
N CYS A 182 -28.39 -4.72 -44.23
CA CYS A 182 -29.18 -4.12 -45.30
C CYS A 182 -29.46 -2.63 -45.10
N PHE A 183 -29.25 -2.10 -43.90
CA PHE A 183 -29.49 -0.70 -43.57
C PHE A 183 -28.18 0.09 -43.47
N VAL A 184 -27.99 1.03 -44.38
CA VAL A 184 -26.81 1.91 -44.40
C VAL A 184 -27.24 3.36 -44.55
N GLU A 185 -26.93 4.17 -43.54
CA GLU A 185 -27.21 5.61 -43.58
C GLU A 185 -26.23 6.36 -44.48
N LYS A 186 -26.72 7.43 -45.13
CA LYS A 186 -25.89 8.30 -45.99
C LYS A 186 -24.63 8.80 -45.28
N ASN A 187 -24.77 9.30 -44.04
CA ASN A 187 -23.64 9.84 -43.28
C ASN A 187 -22.55 8.79 -43.02
N ARG A 188 -22.93 7.50 -42.88
CA ARG A 188 -21.98 6.39 -42.75
C ARG A 188 -21.20 6.16 -44.04
N ILE A 189 -21.88 6.18 -45.19
CA ILE A 189 -21.26 6.05 -46.52
C ILE A 189 -20.30 7.21 -46.79
N ASP A 190 -20.76 8.44 -46.53
CA ASP A 190 -19.94 9.65 -46.74
C ASP A 190 -18.68 9.62 -45.86
N SER A 191 -18.80 9.18 -44.61
CA SER A 191 -17.65 9.04 -43.70
C SER A 191 -16.69 7.93 -44.16
N PHE A 192 -17.23 6.80 -44.61
CA PHE A 192 -16.43 5.68 -45.15
C PHE A 192 -15.68 6.04 -46.43
N SER A 193 -16.25 6.88 -47.30
CA SER A 193 -15.60 7.31 -48.54
C SER A 193 -14.22 7.96 -48.35
N ARG A 194 -13.92 8.45 -47.14
CA ARG A 194 -12.65 9.12 -46.79
C ARG A 194 -11.65 8.21 -46.05
N ILE A 195 -11.95 6.91 -45.90
CA ILE A 195 -11.21 5.97 -45.06
C ILE A 195 -9.71 5.88 -45.38
N ALA A 196 -9.34 5.91 -46.67
CA ALA A 196 -7.96 5.74 -47.11
C ALA A 196 -7.00 6.84 -46.60
N SER A 197 -7.54 8.01 -46.22
CA SER A 197 -6.76 9.14 -45.72
C SER A 197 -6.55 9.14 -44.19
N LEU A 198 -7.13 8.17 -43.49
CA LEU A 198 -7.17 8.14 -42.03
C LEU A 198 -6.19 7.13 -41.44
N ALA A 199 -5.75 7.40 -40.20
CA ALA A 199 -4.91 6.48 -39.44
C ALA A 199 -5.62 5.15 -39.15
N PRO A 200 -4.91 4.02 -39.00
CA PRO A 200 -5.50 2.69 -38.85
C PRO A 200 -6.59 2.58 -37.76
N GLN A 201 -6.38 3.19 -36.60
CA GLN A 201 -7.37 3.20 -35.50
C GLN A 201 -8.70 3.84 -35.91
N LYS A 202 -8.65 4.94 -36.66
CA LYS A 202 -9.83 5.63 -37.18
C LYS A 202 -10.50 4.85 -38.31
N GLN A 203 -9.73 4.09 -39.09
CA GLN A 203 -10.27 3.20 -40.11
C GLN A 203 -11.11 2.08 -39.47
N THR A 204 -10.60 1.43 -38.42
CA THR A 204 -11.35 0.40 -37.66
C THR A 204 -12.65 0.95 -37.06
N GLU A 205 -12.61 2.18 -36.56
CA GLU A 205 -13.79 2.87 -36.02
C GLU A 205 -14.85 3.12 -37.10
N LEU A 206 -14.44 3.66 -38.25
CA LEU A 206 -15.36 3.90 -39.37
C LEU A 206 -15.95 2.61 -39.94
N ILE A 207 -15.17 1.53 -40.01
CA ILE A 207 -15.68 0.22 -40.42
C ILE A 207 -16.74 -0.27 -39.42
N SER A 208 -16.48 -0.12 -38.12
CA SER A 208 -17.44 -0.50 -37.09
C SER A 208 -18.72 0.32 -37.18
N THR A 209 -18.61 1.64 -37.39
CA THR A 209 -19.77 2.51 -37.62
C THR A 209 -20.53 2.16 -38.88
N LEU A 210 -19.85 1.83 -40.00
CA LEU A 210 -20.52 1.42 -41.24
C LEU A 210 -21.45 0.22 -41.02
N PHE A 211 -20.97 -0.77 -40.28
CA PHE A 211 -21.67 -2.02 -39.99
C PHE A 211 -22.57 -1.97 -38.73
N GLY A 212 -22.70 -0.81 -38.08
CA GLY A 212 -23.51 -0.68 -36.86
C GLY A 212 -22.91 -1.29 -35.60
N LEU A 213 -21.63 -1.67 -35.61
CA LEU A 213 -20.93 -2.28 -34.49
C LEU A 213 -20.33 -1.26 -33.51
N GLU A 214 -20.74 0.01 -33.56
CA GLU A 214 -20.15 1.08 -32.76
C GLU A 214 -20.33 0.84 -31.25
N ASN A 215 -21.53 0.46 -30.80
CA ASN A 215 -21.79 0.19 -29.38
C ASN A 215 -20.95 -0.99 -28.87
N PHE A 216 -20.80 -2.03 -29.68
CA PHE A 216 -19.96 -3.19 -29.35
C PHE A 216 -18.47 -2.83 -29.34
N ASN A 217 -17.99 -2.06 -30.33
CA ASN A 217 -16.60 -1.59 -30.35
C ASN A 217 -16.28 -0.71 -29.13
N ASN A 218 -17.18 0.20 -28.78
CA ASN A 218 -17.07 1.01 -27.57
C ASN A 218 -17.09 0.16 -26.30
N PHE A 219 -17.91 -0.91 -26.25
CA PHE A 219 -17.87 -1.87 -25.15
C PHE A 219 -16.49 -2.53 -25.03
N VAL A 220 -15.93 -3.07 -26.12
CA VAL A 220 -14.62 -3.74 -26.13
C VAL A 220 -13.47 -2.77 -25.79
N ARG A 221 -13.48 -1.55 -26.32
CA ARG A 221 -12.47 -0.52 -26.02
C ARG A 221 -12.41 -0.13 -24.54
N ASN A 222 -13.50 -0.33 -23.81
CA ASN A 222 -13.59 -0.04 -22.38
C ASN A 222 -13.10 -1.20 -21.49
N PHE A 223 -12.40 -2.19 -22.05
CA PHE A 223 -11.60 -3.14 -21.28
C PHE A 223 -10.16 -2.66 -21.17
N SER A 224 -9.56 -2.87 -20.00
CA SER A 224 -8.14 -2.62 -19.81
C SER A 224 -7.31 -3.76 -20.42
N PRO A 225 -6.10 -3.48 -20.92
CA PRO A 225 -5.26 -4.47 -21.57
C PRO A 225 -4.77 -5.57 -20.61
N SER A 226 -4.73 -5.28 -19.31
CA SER A 226 -4.40 -6.23 -18.26
C SER A 226 -5.21 -5.94 -17.00
N LEU A 227 -5.36 -6.95 -16.14
CA LEU A 227 -5.85 -6.78 -14.77
C LEU A 227 -4.72 -6.18 -13.94
N ASP A 228 -4.90 -4.95 -13.48
CA ASP A 228 -3.91 -4.25 -12.66
C ASP A 228 -3.74 -4.98 -11.31
N PRO A 229 -2.50 -5.38 -10.94
CA PRO A 229 -2.19 -6.01 -9.64
C PRO A 229 -2.63 -5.18 -8.42
N LYS A 230 -2.92 -3.89 -8.60
CA LYS A 230 -3.52 -3.06 -7.55
C LYS A 230 -4.91 -3.54 -7.13
N TYR A 231 -5.66 -4.19 -8.03
CA TYR A 231 -7.04 -4.60 -7.78
C TYR A 231 -7.19 -6.09 -7.47
N ILE A 232 -6.15 -6.91 -7.66
CA ILE A 232 -6.17 -8.34 -7.42
C ILE A 232 -4.92 -8.77 -6.65
N ASP A 233 -5.12 -9.48 -5.54
CA ASP A 233 -4.02 -10.01 -4.72
C ASP A 233 -3.46 -11.30 -5.36
N LEU A 234 -2.35 -11.17 -6.08
CA LEU A 234 -1.67 -12.30 -6.73
C LEU A 234 -0.64 -12.99 -5.80
N SER A 235 -0.22 -12.31 -4.74
CA SER A 235 0.82 -12.79 -3.82
C SER A 235 0.27 -13.50 -2.60
N GLY A 236 -1.04 -13.38 -2.33
CA GLY A 236 -1.66 -13.96 -1.15
C GLY A 236 -1.22 -13.25 0.12
N ASN A 237 -1.38 -11.94 0.20
CA ASN A 237 -0.89 -11.12 1.31
C ASN A 237 -1.41 -11.59 2.68
N LYS A 238 -2.65 -12.10 2.72
CA LYS A 238 -3.21 -12.71 3.94
C LYS A 238 -2.51 -14.00 4.35
N GLN A 239 -2.04 -14.81 3.40
CA GLN A 239 -1.28 -16.02 3.66
C GLN A 239 0.09 -15.68 4.24
N GLU A 240 0.77 -14.68 3.69
CA GLU A 240 2.06 -14.23 4.23
C GLU A 240 1.90 -13.61 5.62
N LEU A 241 0.88 -12.78 5.83
CA LEU A 241 0.55 -12.25 7.16
C LEU A 241 0.24 -13.37 8.16
N LEU A 242 -0.49 -14.40 7.74
CA LEU A 242 -0.77 -15.56 8.59
C LEU A 242 0.52 -16.33 8.95
N LYS A 243 1.44 -16.48 7.99
CA LYS A 243 2.73 -17.13 8.21
C LYS A 243 3.58 -16.33 9.22
N GLN A 244 3.63 -15.01 9.10
CA GLN A 244 4.32 -14.14 10.05
C GLN A 244 3.72 -14.27 11.46
N LYS A 245 2.40 -14.16 11.59
CA LYS A 245 1.72 -14.34 12.89
C LYS A 245 1.97 -15.71 13.51
N ARG A 246 2.07 -16.76 12.70
CA ARG A 246 2.39 -18.11 13.18
C ARG A 246 3.84 -18.21 13.70
N LEU A 247 4.78 -17.52 13.07
CA LEU A 247 6.17 -17.44 13.54
C LEU A 247 6.26 -16.69 14.87
N ASP A 248 5.60 -15.53 14.98
CA ASP A 248 5.56 -14.76 16.23
C ASP A 248 4.96 -15.57 17.38
N LEU A 249 3.84 -16.27 17.10
CA LEU A 249 3.18 -17.14 18.08
C LEU A 249 4.10 -18.29 18.51
N ALA A 250 4.83 -18.91 17.58
CA ALA A 250 5.80 -19.95 17.91
C ALA A 250 6.92 -19.41 18.81
N GLY A 251 7.45 -18.21 18.52
CA GLY A 251 8.45 -17.53 19.34
C GLY A 251 7.95 -17.25 20.76
N HIS A 252 6.75 -16.68 20.90
CA HIS A 252 6.15 -16.45 22.22
C HIS A 252 5.87 -17.74 23.00
N THR A 253 5.44 -18.79 22.31
CA THR A 253 5.20 -20.11 22.93
C THR A 253 6.51 -20.69 23.48
N GLN A 254 7.61 -20.55 22.73
CA GLN A 254 8.93 -21.00 23.17
C GLN A 254 9.46 -20.17 24.36
N GLN A 255 9.27 -18.85 24.34
CA GLN A 255 9.62 -17.98 25.47
C GLN A 255 8.84 -18.36 26.73
N LEU A 256 7.54 -18.62 26.62
CA LEU A 256 6.72 -19.07 27.75
C LEU A 256 7.18 -20.42 28.31
N ALA A 257 7.56 -21.36 27.44
CA ALA A 257 8.10 -22.64 27.87
C ALA A 257 9.41 -22.49 28.65
N ASN A 258 10.33 -21.64 28.17
CA ASN A 258 11.63 -21.41 28.81
C ASN A 258 11.53 -20.54 30.08
N SER A 259 10.54 -19.64 30.17
CA SER A 259 10.38 -18.73 31.31
C SER A 259 10.20 -19.48 32.63
N GLY A 260 9.61 -20.68 32.63
CA GLY A 260 9.51 -21.52 33.82
C GLY A 260 10.88 -21.94 34.35
N GLU A 261 11.75 -22.45 33.46
CA GLU A 261 13.11 -22.85 33.82
C GLU A 261 13.96 -21.66 34.27
N ASP A 262 13.81 -20.51 33.61
CA ASP A 262 14.51 -19.28 33.99
C ASP A 262 14.08 -18.77 35.38
N ILE A 263 12.78 -18.81 35.69
CA ILE A 263 12.27 -18.43 37.03
C ILE A 263 12.82 -19.38 38.10
N GLU A 264 12.83 -20.70 37.86
CA GLU A 264 13.38 -21.66 38.81
C GLU A 264 14.88 -21.44 39.04
N ALA A 265 15.65 -21.18 37.97
CA ALA A 265 17.07 -20.90 38.04
C ALA A 265 17.37 -19.60 38.81
N ILE A 266 16.61 -18.53 38.55
CA ILE A 266 16.74 -17.25 39.27
C ILE A 266 16.40 -17.44 40.74
N THR A 267 15.29 -18.12 41.05
CA THR A 267 14.86 -18.37 42.45
C THR A 267 15.94 -19.14 43.22
N LYS A 268 16.60 -20.11 42.56
CA LYS A 268 17.70 -20.85 43.16
C LYS A 268 18.92 -19.96 43.43
N LEU A 269 19.32 -19.13 42.47
CA LEU A 269 20.42 -18.18 42.65
C LEU A 269 20.13 -17.15 43.75
N GLU A 270 18.90 -16.64 43.81
CA GLU A 270 18.45 -15.72 44.86
C GLU A 270 18.59 -16.34 46.26
N LEU A 271 18.20 -17.61 46.42
CA LEU A 271 18.37 -18.35 47.66
C LEU A 271 19.85 -18.60 48.00
N GLU A 272 20.67 -18.99 47.02
CA GLU A 272 22.11 -19.21 47.22
C GLU A 272 22.82 -17.92 47.69
N VAL A 273 22.55 -16.79 47.03
CA VAL A 273 23.13 -15.48 47.39
C VAL A 273 22.66 -15.02 48.79
N ALA A 274 21.38 -15.20 49.11
CA ALA A 274 20.85 -14.81 50.41
C ALA A 274 21.46 -15.64 51.56
N GLU A 275 21.60 -16.96 51.37
CA GLU A 275 22.27 -17.85 52.33
C GLU A 275 23.75 -17.52 52.53
N GLU A 276 24.47 -17.20 51.43
CA GLU A 276 25.87 -16.77 51.51
C GLU A 276 26.05 -15.45 52.27
N TYR A 277 25.14 -14.49 52.07
CA TYR A 277 25.16 -13.22 52.77
C TYR A 277 24.85 -13.38 54.26
N ARG A 278 23.73 -14.04 54.59
CA ARG A 278 23.30 -14.30 55.96
C ARG A 278 22.31 -15.45 56.00
N LYS A 279 22.68 -16.53 56.69
CA LYS A 279 21.83 -17.72 56.86
C LYS A 279 20.42 -17.36 57.31
N GLY A 280 19.41 -17.89 56.60
CA GLY A 280 18.00 -17.65 56.88
C GLY A 280 17.44 -16.27 56.47
N SER A 281 18.22 -15.44 55.76
CA SER A 281 17.71 -14.19 55.18
C SER A 281 17.04 -14.45 53.82
N SER A 282 16.09 -13.59 53.42
CA SER A 282 15.57 -13.58 52.05
C SER A 282 16.46 -12.75 51.13
N PHE A 283 16.40 -13.00 49.82
CA PHE A 283 17.12 -12.20 48.83
C PHE A 283 16.75 -10.72 48.89
N GLU A 284 15.46 -10.40 49.04
CA GLU A 284 14.97 -9.02 49.19
C GLU A 284 15.59 -8.31 50.41
N GLN A 285 15.71 -9.02 51.54
CA GLN A 285 16.34 -8.48 52.74
C GLN A 285 17.83 -8.25 52.52
N ALA A 286 18.55 -9.22 51.94
CA ALA A 286 19.96 -9.09 51.61
C ALA A 286 20.22 -7.92 50.64
N ALA A 287 19.39 -7.80 49.59
CA ALA A 287 19.47 -6.73 48.61
C ALA A 287 19.22 -5.35 49.24
N PHE A 288 18.18 -5.23 50.07
CA PHE A 288 17.87 -4.00 50.80
C PHE A 288 19.02 -3.59 51.74
N GLU A 289 19.58 -4.53 52.50
CA GLU A 289 20.66 -4.21 53.44
C GLU A 289 21.96 -3.82 52.72
N LEU A 290 22.30 -4.49 51.61
CA LEU A 290 23.51 -4.23 50.83
C LEU A 290 23.44 -2.94 50.02
N MET A 291 22.34 -2.76 49.26
CA MET A 291 22.18 -1.65 48.31
C MET A 291 21.42 -0.46 48.91
N GLY A 292 20.50 -0.71 49.85
CA GLY A 292 19.59 0.30 50.38
C GLY A 292 18.37 0.51 49.50
N ASN A 293 17.65 1.60 49.77
CA ASN A 293 16.56 2.11 48.93
C ASN A 293 16.72 3.63 48.74
N GLU A 294 15.67 4.31 48.26
CA GLU A 294 15.70 5.77 48.06
C GLU A 294 15.89 6.56 49.38
N ASP A 295 15.47 6.00 50.52
CA ASP A 295 15.47 6.67 51.83
C ASP A 295 16.66 6.28 52.72
N GLU A 296 17.12 5.03 52.63
CA GLU A 296 18.18 4.45 53.45
C GLU A 296 19.36 3.98 52.59
N LYS A 297 20.55 4.50 52.88
CA LYS A 297 21.79 4.06 52.24
C LYS A 297 22.17 2.64 52.69
N GLY A 298 22.45 1.77 51.71
CA GLY A 298 22.93 0.42 51.94
C GLY A 298 24.33 0.35 52.56
N LEU A 299 24.67 -0.84 53.06
CA LEU A 299 25.98 -1.15 53.66
C LEU A 299 27.15 -0.88 52.71
N ILE A 300 27.01 -1.14 51.41
CA ILE A 300 28.07 -0.90 50.43
C ILE A 300 28.38 0.60 50.36
N SER A 301 27.35 1.45 50.26
CA SER A 301 27.53 2.91 50.20
C SER A 301 28.09 3.48 51.51
N LYS A 302 27.72 2.90 52.66
CA LYS A 302 28.29 3.25 53.97
C LYS A 302 29.78 2.91 54.03
N LEU A 303 30.15 1.68 53.65
CA LEU A 303 31.54 1.24 53.61
C LEU A 303 32.40 2.05 52.63
N ASP A 304 31.87 2.40 51.45
CA ASP A 304 32.56 3.27 50.51
C ASP A 304 32.80 4.67 51.10
N SER A 305 31.81 5.20 51.81
CA SER A 305 31.94 6.50 52.50
C SER A 305 33.01 6.44 53.60
N ASP A 306 33.05 5.33 54.35
CA ASP A 306 34.04 5.10 55.40
C ASP A 306 35.46 4.93 54.83
N LEU A 307 35.61 4.23 53.70
CA LEU A 307 36.90 4.08 53.01
C LEU A 307 37.41 5.39 52.41
N GLN A 308 36.51 6.27 51.96
CA GLN A 308 36.85 7.60 51.45
C GLN A 308 37.11 8.62 52.56
N ALA A 309 36.71 8.34 53.80
CA ALA A 309 36.97 9.22 54.93
C ALA A 309 38.47 9.29 55.22
N GLN A 310 39.00 10.51 55.44
CA GLN A 310 40.40 10.69 55.79
C GLN A 310 40.70 9.99 57.13
N VAL A 311 41.78 9.19 57.16
CA VAL A 311 42.25 8.53 58.39
C VAL A 311 42.48 9.62 59.45
N PRO A 312 41.87 9.52 60.65
CA PRO A 312 42.02 10.52 61.68
C PRO A 312 43.49 10.72 62.05
N ALA A 313 43.95 11.97 62.15
CA ALA A 313 45.32 12.27 62.55
C ALA A 313 45.59 11.75 63.97
N LYS A 314 46.55 10.83 64.14
CA LYS A 314 46.95 10.29 65.45
C LYS A 314 47.68 11.32 66.33
N CYS A 315 48.23 12.38 65.75
CA CYS A 315 48.88 13.50 66.44
C CYS A 315 48.61 14.80 65.67
N ASN A 316 48.20 15.87 66.36
CA ASN A 316 47.95 17.21 65.81
C ASN A 316 49.25 18.01 65.60
N VAL A 317 50.29 17.41 65.02
CA VAL A 317 51.53 18.12 64.67
C VAL A 317 51.78 17.95 63.19
N THR A 318 51.86 19.05 62.46
CA THR A 318 52.12 19.05 61.02
C THR A 318 53.61 18.83 60.73
N TYR A 319 53.92 18.31 59.54
CA TYR A 319 55.32 18.11 59.11
C TYR A 319 56.10 19.43 59.08
N GLU A 320 55.44 20.53 58.69
CA GLU A 320 56.04 21.87 58.65
C GLU A 320 56.44 22.36 60.04
N GLU A 321 55.58 22.19 61.05
CA GLU A 321 55.90 22.52 62.45
C GLU A 321 57.07 21.68 62.98
N LEU A 322 57.11 20.39 62.66
CA LEU A 322 58.19 19.50 63.09
C LEU A 322 59.54 19.88 62.45
N MET A 323 59.53 20.25 61.16
CA MET A 323 60.71 20.73 60.46
C MET A 323 61.18 22.09 60.97
N SER A 324 60.26 23.00 61.29
CA SER A 324 60.58 24.30 61.91
C SER A 324 61.30 24.10 63.23
N HIS A 325 60.78 23.25 64.11
CA HIS A 325 61.43 22.96 65.40
C HIS A 325 62.79 22.28 65.23
N LYS A 326 62.95 21.37 64.25
CA LYS A 326 64.26 20.78 63.93
C LYS A 326 65.27 21.84 63.53
N SER A 327 64.89 22.78 62.65
CA SER A 327 65.76 23.87 62.20
C SER A 327 66.14 24.81 63.33
N GLU A 328 65.23 25.12 64.25
CA GLU A 328 65.55 25.91 65.45
C GLU A 328 66.58 25.20 66.34
N ILE A 329 66.43 23.89 66.55
CA ILE A 329 67.38 23.09 67.34
C ILE A 329 68.76 23.06 66.67
N ASP A 330 68.82 22.83 65.35
CA ASP A 330 70.07 22.79 64.60
C ASP A 330 70.82 24.15 64.66
N LEU A 331 70.08 25.27 64.65
CA LEU A 331 70.63 26.63 64.79
C LEU A 331 71.19 26.88 66.19
N ILE A 332 70.47 26.44 67.23
CA ILE A 332 70.93 26.55 68.62
C ILE A 332 72.20 25.72 68.83
N TYR A 333 72.25 24.52 68.25
CA TYR A 333 73.40 23.62 68.38
C TYR A 333 74.66 24.19 67.71
N THR A 334 74.54 24.73 66.49
CA THR A 334 75.66 25.39 65.80
C THR A 334 76.18 26.61 66.57
N ASN A 335 75.30 27.44 67.12
CA ASN A 335 75.69 28.59 67.94
C ASN A 335 76.42 28.16 69.23
N LEU A 336 76.00 27.04 69.82
CA LEU A 336 76.65 26.47 71.00
C LEU A 336 78.06 25.96 70.69
N GLU A 337 78.25 25.27 69.55
CA GLU A 337 79.56 24.83 69.08
C GLU A 337 80.51 26.01 68.80
N GLU A 338 80.01 27.08 68.16
CA GLU A 338 80.80 28.30 67.93
C GLU A 338 81.24 28.95 69.25
N LYS A 339 80.34 29.07 70.22
CA LYS A 339 80.67 29.62 71.54
C LYS A 339 81.68 28.75 72.29
N LEU A 340 81.56 27.43 72.23
CA LEU A 340 82.53 26.50 72.83
C LEU A 340 83.91 26.59 72.16
N ALA A 341 83.96 26.69 70.82
CA ALA A 341 85.22 26.87 70.09
C ALA A 341 85.89 28.20 70.46
N THR A 342 85.10 29.26 70.62
CA THR A 342 85.58 30.58 71.06
C THR A 342 86.13 30.53 72.49
N LEU A 343 85.45 29.81 73.39
CA LEU A 343 85.88 29.60 74.77
C LEU A 343 87.23 28.85 74.82
N ASN A 344 87.37 27.74 74.09
CA ASN A 344 88.62 26.97 74.03
C ASN A 344 89.78 27.82 73.50
N LYS A 345 89.56 28.57 72.41
CA LYS A 345 90.58 29.46 71.83
C LYS A 345 91.02 30.57 72.79
N ASN A 346 90.12 31.04 73.65
CA ASN A 346 90.47 32.01 74.68
C ASN A 346 91.18 31.37 75.88
N SER A 347 90.84 30.13 76.26
CA SER A 347 91.55 29.41 77.33
C SER A 347 93.01 29.10 76.98
N GLU A 348 93.34 28.84 75.72
CA GLU A 348 94.71 28.56 75.27
C GLU A 348 95.63 29.79 75.29
N LYS A 349 95.06 31.01 75.28
CA LYS A 349 95.83 32.27 75.31
C LYS A 349 96.29 32.68 76.70
N VAL A 350 95.76 32.05 77.76
CA VAL A 350 96.12 32.38 79.15
C VAL A 350 97.11 31.34 79.67
N SER A 351 98.40 31.60 79.46
CA SER A 351 99.44 30.84 80.16
C SER A 351 99.54 31.35 81.60
N PHE A 352 98.73 30.77 82.49
CA PHE A 352 98.79 31.04 83.94
C PHE A 352 100.20 30.87 84.51
N LYS A 353 101.02 30.01 83.89
CA LYS A 353 102.44 29.84 84.22
C LYS A 353 103.27 31.10 83.98
N LYS A 354 103.09 31.79 82.83
CA LYS A 354 103.80 33.05 82.55
C LYS A 354 103.34 34.20 83.48
N LEU A 355 102.06 34.22 83.83
CA LEU A 355 101.51 35.17 84.81
C LEU A 355 102.10 34.94 86.20
N TYR A 356 102.21 33.69 86.63
CA TYR A 356 102.83 33.33 87.90
C TYR A 356 104.34 33.64 87.92
N GLU A 357 105.08 33.30 86.86
CA GLU A 357 106.52 33.61 86.74
C GLU A 357 106.78 35.12 86.78
N ALA A 358 105.93 35.94 86.14
CA ALA A 358 106.03 37.41 86.21
C ALA A 358 105.79 37.95 87.64
N VAL A 359 104.79 37.42 88.34
CA VAL A 359 104.49 37.81 89.73
C VAL A 359 105.61 37.39 90.69
N VAL A 360 106.20 36.21 90.50
CA VAL A 360 107.35 35.75 91.31
C VAL A 360 108.58 36.62 91.05
N SER A 361 108.86 37.00 89.79
CA SER A 361 109.98 37.89 89.46
C SER A 361 109.85 39.32 90.03
N LEU A 362 108.62 39.74 90.37
CA LEU A 362 108.35 41.02 91.03
C LEU A 362 108.47 40.93 92.56
N HIS A 363 108.34 39.74 93.16
CA HIS A 363 108.38 39.60 94.62
C HIS A 363 109.80 39.64 95.20
N ASP A 364 110.81 39.15 94.45
CA ASP A 364 112.19 39.11 94.94
C ASP A 364 112.98 40.41 94.68
N ALA A 365 112.36 41.43 94.07
CA ALA A 365 113.04 42.65 93.60
C ALA A 365 112.84 43.93 94.47
N GLU A 366 112.09 43.91 95.58
CA GLU A 366 111.94 45.09 96.46
C GLU A 366 111.93 44.80 97.99
N SER A 367 112.98 45.29 98.67
CA SER A 367 113.19 45.55 100.11
C SER A 367 113.78 44.41 100.97
N ASP A 368 114.90 44.52 101.70
CA ASP A 368 115.83 45.61 102.07
C ASP A 368 115.18 46.96 102.45
N PHE A 369 114.48 46.97 103.60
CA PHE A 369 114.38 48.12 104.51
C PHE A 369 114.08 47.63 105.96
N LEU A 370 115.13 47.50 106.79
CA LEU A 370 115.10 47.72 108.26
C LEU A 370 114.94 49.24 108.54
N PRO A 371 114.65 49.81 109.76
CA PRO A 371 114.41 49.30 111.13
C PRO A 371 113.25 50.04 111.90
N CYS A 372 113.22 49.94 113.25
CA CYS A 372 112.40 50.72 114.21
C CYS A 372 112.44 52.25 114.02
N VAL A 373 111.26 52.91 114.11
CA VAL A 373 110.78 53.99 115.01
C VAL A 373 109.45 54.50 114.47
#